data_AF-A0A7J5D935-F1
#
_entry.id   AF-A0A7J5D935-F1
#
_cell.length_a   1.000
_cell.length_b   1.000
_cell.length_c   1.000
_cell.angle_alpha   90.00
_cell.angle_beta   90.00
_cell.angle_gamma   90.00
#
_symmetry.space_group_name_H-M   'P 1'
#
loop_
_entity.id
_entity.type
_entity.pdbx_description
1 polymer ?
#
loop_
_entity_poly.entity_id
_entity_poly.type
_entity_poly.pdbx_seq_one_letter_code
_entity_poly.pdbx_strand_id
1 'polypeptide(L)'
;MSEVVLLSQVRPGAHNDSVLVVQKALAAAVGLDFSSGPGVFGRLTQDAYAKWQRHLGFSGAQADGVPGETSLKKLGDRFGFEVSLNGQQPPGGSGGHGVGARVASPVPGHHVTYPFGVKNARYVAGYHTGDDYAALVGTPVVAVRDGTIQWSNGNGGAYGNWIGLQAGNGRVYVYCHLSQRGVHPGQTVEAGQRIGKVGQSGNVTGPHLHFEDHPAGPFVYAHCRKPSW
;
A
#
# COMPACT_ATOMS: atom_id res chain seq x y z
N MET A 1 -23.88 3.51 -0.90
CA MET A 1 -22.45 3.32 -0.61
C MET A 1 -21.82 2.83 -1.90
N SER A 2 -20.88 3.57 -2.48
CA SER A 2 -20.23 3.19 -3.74
C SER A 2 -19.31 2.00 -3.48
N GLU A 3 -19.37 0.96 -4.32
CA GLU A 3 -18.49 -0.20 -4.21
C GLU A 3 -17.05 0.21 -4.58
N VAL A 4 -16.03 -0.33 -3.90
CA VAL A 4 -14.62 -0.01 -4.16
C VAL A 4 -13.98 -1.18 -4.91
N VAL A 5 -13.44 -0.90 -6.10
CA VAL A 5 -12.76 -1.86 -6.97
C VAL A 5 -11.26 -1.63 -6.90
N LEU A 6 -10.51 -2.67 -6.56
CA LEU A 6 -9.05 -2.59 -6.48
C LEU A 6 -8.42 -2.88 -7.83
N LEU A 7 -7.79 -1.89 -8.49
CA LEU A 7 -7.17 -2.09 -9.81
C LEU A 7 -6.20 -3.28 -9.81
N SER A 8 -5.42 -3.45 -8.74
CA SER A 8 -4.47 -4.55 -8.58
C SER A 8 -5.12 -5.95 -8.55
N GLN A 9 -6.41 -6.03 -8.23
CA GLN A 9 -7.18 -7.27 -8.15
C GLN A 9 -7.94 -7.60 -9.43
N VAL A 10 -8.06 -6.65 -10.38
CA VAL A 10 -8.80 -6.85 -11.62
C VAL A 10 -7.82 -7.12 -12.76
N ARG A 11 -7.41 -8.40 -12.90
CA ARG A 11 -6.43 -8.85 -13.90
C ARG A 11 -6.74 -10.26 -14.39
N PRO A 12 -6.26 -10.67 -15.58
CA PRO A 12 -6.41 -12.03 -16.08
C PRO A 12 -6.07 -13.11 -15.03
N GLY A 13 -6.97 -14.08 -14.88
CA GLY A 13 -6.85 -15.18 -13.93
C GLY A 13 -7.22 -14.85 -12.48
N ALA A 14 -7.58 -13.61 -12.16
CA ALA A 14 -8.04 -13.25 -10.82
C ALA A 14 -9.47 -13.75 -10.55
N HIS A 15 -9.73 -14.13 -9.30
CA HIS A 15 -11.06 -14.48 -8.82
C HIS A 15 -11.34 -13.74 -7.51
N ASN A 16 -12.23 -12.74 -7.53
CA ASN A 16 -12.58 -11.92 -6.36
C ASN A 16 -13.77 -10.98 -6.64
N ASP A 17 -14.22 -10.27 -5.60
CA ASP A 17 -15.35 -9.33 -5.68
C ASP A 17 -15.07 -8.11 -6.56
N SER A 18 -13.83 -7.60 -6.61
CA SER A 18 -13.47 -6.49 -7.51
C SER A 18 -13.69 -6.88 -8.97
N VAL A 19 -13.36 -8.12 -9.33
CA VAL A 19 -13.65 -8.66 -10.67
C VAL A 19 -15.16 -8.79 -10.90
N LEU A 20 -15.93 -9.24 -9.90
CA LEU A 20 -17.38 -9.36 -10.02
C LEU A 20 -18.05 -8.01 -10.29
N VAL A 21 -17.66 -6.96 -9.57
CA VAL A 21 -18.16 -5.59 -9.78
C VAL A 21 -17.85 -5.13 -11.20
N VAL A 22 -16.61 -5.34 -11.67
CA VAL A 22 -16.21 -4.99 -13.04
C VAL A 22 -17.00 -5.78 -14.08
N GLN A 23 -17.21 -7.08 -13.90
CA GLN A 23 -18.00 -7.89 -14.82
C GLN A 23 -19.46 -7.41 -14.92
N LYS A 24 -20.09 -7.04 -13.80
CA LYS A 24 -21.44 -6.45 -13.81
C LYS A 24 -21.48 -5.14 -14.61
N ALA A 25 -20.48 -4.29 -14.43
CA ALA A 25 -20.36 -3.05 -15.19
C ALA A 25 -20.12 -3.30 -16.68
N LEU A 26 -19.26 -4.27 -17.04
CA LEU A 26 -19.02 -4.67 -18.44
C LEU A 26 -20.26 -5.30 -19.09
N ALA A 27 -21.05 -6.08 -18.34
CA ALA A 27 -22.31 -6.63 -18.81
C ALA A 27 -23.25 -5.51 -19.28
N ALA A 28 -23.38 -4.46 -18.48
CA ALA A 28 -24.17 -3.27 -18.83
C ALA A 28 -23.52 -2.39 -19.92
N ALA A 29 -22.18 -2.29 -19.95
CA ALA A 29 -21.47 -1.40 -20.86
C ALA A 29 -21.36 -1.95 -22.29
N VAL A 30 -21.11 -3.25 -22.42
CA VAL A 30 -20.71 -3.88 -23.69
C VAL A 30 -21.27 -5.29 -23.89
N GLY A 31 -22.20 -5.74 -23.03
CA GLY A 31 -22.88 -7.03 -23.18
C GLY A 31 -22.00 -8.24 -22.88
N LEU A 32 -21.24 -8.21 -21.79
CA LEU A 32 -20.54 -9.40 -21.26
C LEU A 32 -21.51 -10.53 -20.89
N ASP A 33 -21.19 -11.75 -21.32
CA ASP A 33 -21.80 -13.01 -20.89
C ASP A 33 -21.01 -13.62 -19.71
N PHE A 34 -21.71 -14.12 -18.70
CA PHE A 34 -21.17 -14.73 -17.49
C PHE A 34 -20.79 -16.21 -17.64
N SER A 35 -20.73 -16.75 -18.85
CA SER A 35 -20.38 -18.16 -19.10
C SER A 35 -18.98 -18.58 -18.62
N SER A 36 -18.07 -17.64 -18.33
CA SER A 36 -16.79 -17.91 -17.63
C SER A 36 -16.90 -18.02 -16.10
N GLY A 37 -18.09 -17.79 -15.54
CA GLY A 37 -18.36 -17.71 -14.11
C GLY A 37 -18.26 -16.28 -13.55
N PRO A 38 -19.15 -15.90 -12.62
CA PRO A 38 -19.09 -14.61 -11.94
C PRO A 38 -17.85 -14.52 -11.03
N GLY A 39 -17.25 -13.34 -10.98
CA GLY A 39 -16.06 -13.06 -10.18
C GLY A 39 -14.74 -13.52 -10.79
N VAL A 40 -14.75 -14.21 -11.94
CA VAL A 40 -13.55 -14.77 -12.58
C VAL A 40 -13.12 -13.94 -13.80
N PHE A 41 -11.89 -13.41 -13.78
CA PHE A 41 -11.35 -12.66 -14.90
C PHE A 41 -10.81 -13.61 -15.97
N GLY A 42 -11.74 -14.21 -16.72
CA GLY A 42 -11.46 -15.11 -17.84
C GLY A 42 -11.36 -14.39 -19.18
N ARG A 43 -11.22 -15.18 -20.26
CA ARG A 43 -11.12 -14.69 -21.64
C ARG A 43 -12.29 -13.79 -22.03
N LEU A 44 -13.53 -14.16 -21.64
CA LEU A 44 -14.71 -13.36 -21.97
C LEU A 44 -14.71 -11.99 -21.26
N THR A 45 -14.24 -11.94 -20.00
CA THR A 45 -14.09 -10.68 -19.26
C THR A 45 -13.01 -9.80 -19.90
N GLN A 46 -11.89 -10.39 -20.30
CA GLN A 46 -10.83 -9.69 -21.02
C GLN A 46 -11.33 -9.14 -22.36
N ASP A 47 -12.03 -9.94 -23.16
CA ASP A 47 -12.57 -9.52 -24.46
C ASP A 47 -13.62 -8.41 -24.31
N ALA A 48 -14.50 -8.50 -23.30
CA ALA A 48 -15.45 -7.45 -22.98
C ALA A 48 -14.73 -6.16 -22.54
N TYR A 49 -13.70 -6.28 -21.70
CA TYR A 49 -12.93 -5.12 -21.27
C TYR A 49 -12.20 -4.45 -22.45
N ALA A 50 -11.69 -5.23 -23.40
CA ALA A 50 -11.08 -4.71 -24.63
C ALA A 50 -12.11 -3.96 -25.50
N LYS A 51 -13.36 -4.42 -25.57
CA LYS A 51 -14.46 -3.69 -26.21
C LYS A 51 -14.75 -2.38 -25.49
N TRP A 52 -14.74 -2.38 -24.16
CA TRP A 52 -14.91 -1.16 -23.37
C TRP A 52 -13.79 -0.14 -23.62
N GLN A 53 -12.53 -0.56 -23.61
CA GLN A 53 -11.38 0.29 -23.96
C GLN A 53 -11.56 0.93 -25.35
N ARG A 54 -12.01 0.14 -26.34
CA ARG A 54 -12.30 0.66 -27.69
C ARG A 54 -13.42 1.71 -27.70
N HIS A 55 -14.49 1.54 -26.90
CA HIS A 55 -15.53 2.57 -26.75
C HIS A 55 -14.98 3.88 -26.16
N LEU A 56 -13.92 3.80 -25.36
CA LEU A 56 -13.23 4.96 -24.80
C LEU A 56 -12.19 5.58 -25.76
N GLY A 57 -12.03 5.03 -26.97
CA GLY A 57 -11.08 5.51 -27.98
C GLY A 57 -9.68 4.90 -27.90
N PHE A 58 -9.45 3.91 -27.04
CA PHE A 58 -8.18 3.19 -26.98
C PHE A 58 -8.05 2.23 -28.19
N SER A 59 -6.85 2.06 -28.72
CA SER A 59 -6.60 1.20 -29.88
C SER A 59 -5.27 0.45 -29.77
N GLY A 60 -5.08 -0.56 -30.63
CA GLY A 60 -3.88 -1.39 -30.64
C GLY A 60 -3.58 -2.01 -29.28
N ALA A 61 -2.32 -1.90 -28.83
CA ALA A 61 -1.87 -2.42 -27.54
C ALA A 61 -2.54 -1.76 -26.32
N GLN A 62 -3.20 -0.61 -26.48
CA GLN A 62 -3.88 0.09 -25.38
C GLN A 62 -5.31 -0.45 -25.12
N ALA A 63 -5.82 -1.34 -25.99
CA ALA A 63 -7.10 -2.01 -25.87
C ALA A 63 -6.92 -3.55 -25.80
N ASP A 64 -6.03 -3.97 -24.91
CA ASP A 64 -5.60 -5.35 -24.68
C ASP A 64 -6.54 -6.17 -23.77
N GLY A 65 -7.59 -5.54 -23.25
CA GLY A 65 -8.54 -6.15 -22.33
C GLY A 65 -8.03 -6.25 -20.90
N VAL A 66 -6.88 -5.67 -20.58
CA VAL A 66 -6.37 -5.58 -19.22
C VAL A 66 -6.79 -4.23 -18.61
N PRO A 67 -7.42 -4.21 -17.43
CA PRO A 67 -7.78 -2.99 -16.76
C PRO A 67 -6.56 -2.13 -16.46
N GLY A 68 -6.58 -0.91 -17.00
CA GLY A 68 -5.67 0.17 -16.62
C GLY A 68 -6.44 1.20 -15.81
N GLU A 69 -5.72 2.04 -15.07
CA GLU A 69 -6.30 3.08 -14.22
C GLU A 69 -7.33 3.95 -14.96
N THR A 70 -6.96 4.50 -16.12
CA THR A 70 -7.83 5.41 -16.89
C THR A 70 -9.09 4.72 -17.41
N SER A 71 -8.97 3.49 -17.93
CA SER A 71 -10.11 2.76 -18.49
C SER A 71 -11.06 2.25 -17.40
N LEU A 72 -10.50 1.90 -16.23
CA LEU A 72 -11.27 1.37 -15.11
C LEU A 72 -11.97 2.50 -14.35
N LYS A 73 -11.31 3.65 -14.15
CA LYS A 73 -11.93 4.84 -13.55
C LYS A 73 -13.13 5.30 -14.36
N LYS A 74 -12.99 5.40 -15.68
CA LYS A 74 -14.10 5.75 -16.58
C LYS A 74 -15.26 4.75 -16.52
N LEU A 75 -14.98 3.47 -16.26
CA LEU A 75 -16.03 2.47 -16.05
C LEU A 75 -16.70 2.69 -14.69
N GLY A 76 -15.90 2.94 -13.65
CA GLY A 76 -16.36 3.26 -12.30
C GLY A 76 -17.26 4.48 -12.25
N ASP A 77 -16.83 5.60 -12.85
CA ASP A 77 -17.58 6.86 -12.94
C ASP A 77 -18.95 6.67 -13.60
N ARG A 78 -19.03 5.77 -14.58
CA ARG A 78 -20.27 5.49 -15.32
C ARG A 78 -21.23 4.56 -14.58
N PHE A 79 -20.70 3.61 -13.80
CA PHE A 79 -21.48 2.54 -13.19
C PHE A 79 -21.48 2.54 -11.66
N GLY A 80 -20.93 3.58 -11.03
CA GLY A 80 -21.11 3.86 -9.60
C GLY A 80 -20.17 3.07 -8.67
N PHE A 81 -18.94 2.78 -9.12
CA PHE A 81 -17.91 2.19 -8.27
C PHE A 81 -16.62 3.01 -8.31
N GLU A 82 -15.92 3.07 -7.18
CA GLU A 82 -14.65 3.80 -7.07
C GLU A 82 -13.49 2.89 -7.39
N VAL A 83 -12.50 3.40 -8.13
CA VAL A 83 -11.27 2.65 -8.42
C VAL A 83 -10.21 3.03 -7.42
N SER A 84 -9.86 2.09 -6.54
CA SER A 84 -8.75 2.23 -5.63
C SER A 84 -7.53 1.52 -6.23
N LEU A 85 -6.46 2.27 -6.43
CA LEU A 85 -5.21 1.73 -6.97
C LEU A 85 -4.46 0.91 -5.90
N ASN A 86 -4.74 1.16 -4.61
CA ASN A 86 -3.90 0.73 -3.49
C ASN A 86 -4.64 -0.01 -2.36
N GLY A 87 -5.87 -0.52 -2.55
CA GLY A 87 -6.49 -1.34 -1.50
C GLY A 87 -6.96 -0.56 -0.26
N GLN A 88 -7.27 0.73 -0.41
CA GLN A 88 -7.83 1.55 0.67
C GLN A 88 -9.20 2.09 0.29
N GLN A 89 -10.18 1.73 1.14
CA GLN A 89 -11.45 2.41 1.34
C GLN A 89 -11.19 3.85 1.82
N PRO A 90 -11.97 4.86 1.38
CA PRO A 90 -11.67 6.25 1.67
C PRO A 90 -12.09 6.61 3.10
N PRO A 91 -11.39 7.55 3.78
CA PRO A 91 -12.04 8.54 4.59
C PRO A 91 -12.20 9.81 3.75
N GLY A 92 -13.43 10.31 3.68
CA GLY A 92 -13.76 11.55 2.98
C GLY A 92 -13.03 12.77 3.55
N GLY A 93 -13.06 13.84 2.76
CA GLY A 93 -12.63 15.17 3.18
C GLY A 93 -11.64 15.76 2.20
N SER A 94 -12.15 16.57 1.28
CA SER A 94 -11.36 17.45 0.42
C SER A 94 -10.45 18.35 1.26
N GLY A 95 -9.17 18.37 0.91
CA GLY A 95 -8.21 19.34 1.42
C GLY A 95 -6.86 19.09 0.78
N GLY A 96 -6.57 19.79 -0.32
CA GLY A 96 -5.22 19.80 -0.88
C GLY A 96 -4.23 20.26 0.20
N HIS A 97 -3.17 19.50 0.44
CA HIS A 97 -2.11 19.91 1.35
C HIS A 97 -0.76 19.59 0.70
N GLY A 98 0.00 20.66 0.44
CA GLY A 98 1.29 20.61 -0.22
C GLY A 98 2.35 19.85 0.58
N VAL A 99 3.51 19.72 -0.05
CA VAL A 99 4.77 19.18 0.47
C VAL A 99 4.92 19.42 1.98
N GLY A 100 4.48 18.47 2.82
CA GLY A 100 4.34 18.78 4.24
C GLY A 100 3.46 17.85 5.10
N ALA A 101 2.53 17.09 4.51
CA ALA A 101 1.56 16.30 5.26
C ALA A 101 2.24 15.19 6.09
N ARG A 102 1.69 14.95 7.29
CA ARG A 102 2.13 13.93 8.23
C ARG A 102 0.97 13.40 9.06
N VAL A 103 1.09 12.17 9.56
CA VAL A 103 0.15 11.59 10.53
C VAL A 103 0.79 11.50 11.92
N ALA A 104 0.01 11.37 12.99
CA ALA A 104 0.54 11.38 14.35
C ALA A 104 1.24 10.07 14.78
N SER A 105 0.99 8.95 14.08
CA SER A 105 1.53 7.63 14.41
C SER A 105 1.65 6.75 13.16
N PRO A 106 2.73 5.95 13.03
CA PRO A 106 2.83 4.91 12.00
C PRO A 106 1.86 3.73 12.24
N VAL A 107 1.34 3.58 13.46
CA VAL A 107 0.32 2.58 13.84
C VAL A 107 -0.83 3.31 14.55
N PRO A 108 -1.82 3.82 13.81
CA PRO A 108 -2.92 4.58 14.39
C PRO A 108 -3.61 3.84 15.54
N GLY A 109 -3.91 4.55 16.64
CA GLY A 109 -4.52 3.99 17.84
C GLY A 109 -3.56 3.25 18.79
N HIS A 110 -2.27 3.17 18.45
CA HIS A 110 -1.26 2.50 19.28
C HIS A 110 -0.21 3.49 19.75
N HIS A 111 0.38 3.22 20.92
CA HIS A 111 1.39 4.06 21.55
C HIS A 111 2.75 3.33 21.58
N VAL A 112 3.81 4.09 21.81
CA VAL A 112 5.16 3.55 21.98
C VAL A 112 5.22 2.74 23.27
N THR A 113 5.56 1.46 23.16
CA THR A 113 5.73 0.54 24.30
C THR A 113 7.20 0.34 24.68
N TYR A 114 8.12 0.55 23.73
CA TYR A 114 9.54 0.48 24.00
C TYR A 114 10.28 1.58 23.22
N PRO A 115 10.82 2.61 23.90
CA PRO A 115 11.27 3.82 23.24
C PRO A 115 12.67 3.71 22.64
N PHE A 116 12.98 4.64 21.74
CA PHE A 116 14.32 4.89 21.22
C PHE A 116 15.33 5.18 22.34
N GLY A 117 16.58 4.74 22.13
CA GLY A 117 17.72 5.11 22.96
C GLY A 117 17.89 4.25 24.21
N VAL A 118 17.02 3.27 24.46
CA VAL A 118 17.18 2.32 25.58
C VAL A 118 18.47 1.53 25.36
N LYS A 119 19.42 1.66 26.27
CA LYS A 119 20.73 1.00 26.21
C LYS A 119 20.59 -0.50 26.48
N ASN A 120 21.17 -1.32 25.62
CA ASN A 120 21.26 -2.76 25.83
C ASN A 120 22.41 -3.33 24.98
N ALA A 121 23.33 -4.04 25.62
CA ALA A 121 24.50 -4.62 24.96
C ALA A 121 24.14 -5.71 23.92
N ARG A 122 22.91 -6.22 23.92
CA ARG A 122 22.42 -7.16 22.91
C ARG A 122 22.10 -6.50 21.57
N TYR A 123 21.91 -5.18 21.53
CA TYR A 123 21.71 -4.46 20.27
C TYR A 123 23.04 -4.18 19.61
N VAL A 124 23.12 -4.35 18.29
CA VAL A 124 24.33 -4.07 17.50
C VAL A 124 24.78 -2.62 17.66
N ALA A 125 23.83 -1.68 17.75
CA ALA A 125 24.11 -0.27 18.00
C ALA A 125 24.45 0.04 19.48
N GLY A 126 24.29 -0.92 20.39
CA GLY A 126 24.37 -0.73 21.85
C GLY A 126 23.14 -0.06 22.47
N TYR A 127 22.18 0.36 21.65
CA TYR A 127 20.91 0.97 22.07
C TYR A 127 19.80 0.65 21.08
N HIS A 128 18.56 0.88 21.50
CA HIS A 128 17.37 0.68 20.67
C HIS A 128 17.23 1.80 19.61
N THR A 129 17.30 1.46 18.34
CA THR A 129 17.44 2.41 17.20
C THR A 129 16.14 3.03 16.71
N GLY A 130 15.00 2.65 17.29
CA GLY A 130 13.68 3.14 16.91
C GLY A 130 12.71 3.18 18.08
N ASP A 131 11.46 3.49 17.80
CA ASP A 131 10.35 3.30 18.75
C ASP A 131 9.58 2.03 18.37
N ASP A 132 9.25 1.21 19.36
CA ASP A 132 8.41 0.03 19.16
C ASP A 132 6.95 0.31 19.55
N TYR A 133 6.04 -0.09 18.67
CA TYR A 133 4.59 -0.02 18.87
C TYR A 133 4.05 -1.45 18.96
N ALA A 134 3.81 -1.94 20.18
CA ALA A 134 3.17 -3.23 20.36
C ALA A 134 1.75 -3.21 19.79
N ALA A 135 1.47 -4.15 18.88
CA ALA A 135 0.19 -4.26 18.19
C ALA A 135 0.03 -5.68 17.65
N LEU A 136 -1.21 -6.15 17.51
CA LEU A 136 -1.45 -7.50 16.99
C LEU A 136 -0.96 -7.63 15.55
N VAL A 137 -0.49 -8.84 15.19
CA VAL A 137 -0.16 -9.17 13.80
C VAL A 137 -1.36 -8.85 12.90
N GLY A 138 -1.11 -8.15 11.79
CA GLY A 138 -2.14 -7.72 10.85
C GLY A 138 -2.65 -6.30 11.07
N THR A 139 -2.32 -5.66 12.20
CA THR A 139 -2.66 -4.25 12.46
C THR A 139 -2.10 -3.35 11.35
N PRO A 140 -2.87 -2.42 10.76
CA PRO A 140 -2.39 -1.57 9.69
C PRO A 140 -1.19 -0.69 10.09
N VAL A 141 -0.20 -0.62 9.21
CA VAL A 141 0.94 0.31 9.28
C VAL A 141 0.80 1.34 8.16
N VAL A 142 0.93 2.62 8.49
CA VAL A 142 0.76 3.73 7.55
C VAL A 142 2.04 4.54 7.37
N ALA A 143 2.19 5.17 6.20
CA ALA A 143 3.27 6.12 5.94
C ALA A 143 3.13 7.34 6.84
N VAL A 144 4.18 7.68 7.58
CA VAL A 144 4.14 8.83 8.50
C VAL A 144 4.14 10.18 7.79
N ARG A 145 4.62 10.24 6.54
CA ARG A 145 4.73 11.42 5.69
C ARG A 145 4.57 11.03 4.22
N ASP A 146 4.36 12.03 3.37
CA ASP A 146 4.48 11.86 1.92
C ASP A 146 5.92 11.49 1.54
N GLY A 147 6.07 10.62 0.54
CA GLY A 147 7.39 10.26 0.04
C GLY A 147 7.39 9.15 -1.00
N THR A 148 8.59 8.63 -1.27
CA THR A 148 8.82 7.53 -2.20
C THR A 148 9.45 6.36 -1.47
N ILE A 149 8.94 5.16 -1.72
CA ILE A 149 9.49 3.92 -1.16
C ILE A 149 10.85 3.63 -1.79
N GLN A 150 11.92 3.69 -1.01
CA GLN A 150 13.26 3.32 -1.47
C GLN A 150 13.44 1.81 -1.56
N TRP A 151 12.93 1.08 -0.57
CA TRP A 151 12.94 -0.37 -0.57
C TRP A 151 11.73 -0.95 0.15
N SER A 152 11.35 -2.16 -0.26
CA SER A 152 10.31 -2.98 0.36
C SER A 152 10.68 -4.45 0.12
N ASN A 153 11.30 -5.11 1.09
CA ASN A 153 11.82 -6.47 0.90
C ASN A 153 11.72 -7.32 2.18
N GLY A 154 11.94 -8.63 2.03
CA GLY A 154 11.80 -9.62 3.11
C GLY A 154 13.11 -10.06 3.77
N ASN A 155 14.25 -9.55 3.28
CA ASN A 155 15.57 -10.04 3.66
C ASN A 155 16.32 -8.99 4.50
N GLY A 156 15.64 -8.36 5.46
CA GLY A 156 16.20 -7.31 6.33
C GLY A 156 17.01 -7.82 7.52
N GLY A 157 17.32 -9.12 7.58
CA GLY A 157 18.00 -9.74 8.73
C GLY A 157 17.19 -9.56 10.02
N ALA A 158 17.77 -8.87 11.01
CA ALA A 158 17.11 -8.60 12.29
C ALA A 158 15.78 -7.83 12.11
N TYR A 159 15.68 -6.93 11.12
CA TYR A 159 14.45 -6.20 10.81
C TYR A 159 13.36 -7.07 10.18
N GLY A 160 13.69 -8.25 9.66
CA GLY A 160 12.75 -9.12 8.95
C GLY A 160 12.21 -8.48 7.67
N ASN A 161 10.88 -8.46 7.54
CA ASN A 161 10.19 -7.75 6.47
C ASN A 161 10.14 -6.26 6.79
N TRP A 162 10.61 -5.44 5.85
CA TRP A 162 10.83 -4.02 6.12
C TRP A 162 10.63 -3.14 4.90
N ILE A 163 10.32 -1.87 5.17
CA ILE A 163 10.07 -0.81 4.19
C ILE A 163 10.90 0.41 4.57
N GLY A 164 11.54 1.05 3.58
CA GLY A 164 12.17 2.35 3.72
C GLY A 164 11.43 3.40 2.91
N LEU A 165 10.98 4.47 3.56
CA LEU A 165 10.29 5.60 2.96
C LEU A 165 11.21 6.82 2.95
N GLN A 166 11.61 7.28 1.77
CA GLN A 166 12.26 8.57 1.60
C GLN A 166 11.19 9.66 1.54
N ALA A 167 11.09 10.43 2.61
CA ALA A 167 10.10 11.50 2.71
C ALA A 167 10.58 12.80 2.07
N GLY A 168 9.63 13.69 1.75
CA GLY A 168 9.92 14.99 1.14
C GLY A 168 10.76 15.95 2.00
N ASN A 169 10.94 15.66 3.29
CA ASN A 169 11.84 16.40 4.18
C ASN A 169 13.30 15.91 4.13
N GLY A 170 13.63 15.02 3.19
CA GLY A 170 14.98 14.47 2.99
C GLY A 170 15.33 13.31 3.92
N ARG A 171 14.47 12.94 4.88
CA ARG A 171 14.71 11.85 5.84
C ARG A 171 14.20 10.51 5.34
N VAL A 172 14.71 9.44 5.93
CA VAL A 172 14.25 8.07 5.69
C VAL A 172 13.56 7.53 6.94
N TYR A 173 12.33 7.05 6.77
CA TYR A 173 11.57 6.37 7.80
C TYR A 173 11.53 4.87 7.52
N VAL A 174 11.87 4.06 8.51
CA VAL A 174 12.00 2.61 8.34
C VAL A 174 10.96 1.89 9.18
N TYR A 175 10.25 0.96 8.55
CA TYR A 175 9.17 0.17 9.15
C TYR A 175 9.58 -1.29 9.12
N CYS A 176 9.75 -1.91 10.28
CA CYS A 176 10.32 -3.25 10.41
C CYS A 176 9.32 -4.26 10.97
N HIS A 177 9.73 -5.53 11.00
CA HIS A 177 9.01 -6.67 11.56
C HIS A 177 7.64 -6.95 10.93
N LEU A 178 7.40 -6.46 9.70
CA LEU A 178 6.09 -6.50 9.07
C LEU A 178 5.61 -7.94 8.79
N SER A 179 4.31 -8.18 8.87
CA SER A 179 3.74 -9.45 8.38
C SER A 179 3.45 -9.40 6.88
N GLN A 180 3.12 -8.20 6.40
CA GLN A 180 2.83 -7.93 5.00
C GLN A 180 3.38 -6.56 4.62
N ARG A 181 4.03 -6.49 3.46
CA ARG A 181 4.38 -5.24 2.78
C ARG A 181 3.32 -4.97 1.71
N GLY A 182 2.75 -3.78 1.71
CA GLY A 182 1.68 -3.35 0.79
C GLY A 182 2.17 -2.43 -0.32
N VAL A 183 3.49 -2.22 -0.42
CA VAL A 183 4.11 -1.28 -1.37
C VAL A 183 5.37 -1.88 -1.99
N HIS A 184 5.82 -1.30 -3.11
CA HIS A 184 7.04 -1.69 -3.82
C HIS A 184 8.03 -0.51 -3.97
N PRO A 185 9.33 -0.79 -4.21
CA PRO A 185 10.30 0.27 -4.50
C PRO A 185 9.84 1.19 -5.64
N GLY A 186 10.15 2.48 -5.53
CA GLY A 186 9.75 3.53 -6.49
C GLY A 186 8.31 4.01 -6.35
N GLN A 187 7.48 3.37 -5.53
CA GLN A 187 6.10 3.81 -5.29
C GLN A 187 6.06 5.12 -4.50
N THR A 188 5.30 6.10 -4.98
CA THR A 188 4.95 7.29 -4.20
C THR A 188 3.80 6.96 -3.25
N VAL A 189 3.89 7.45 -2.02
CA VAL A 189 2.87 7.29 -0.99
C VAL A 189 2.55 8.63 -0.33
N GLU A 190 1.32 8.77 0.12
CA GLU A 190 0.86 9.92 0.91
C GLU A 190 0.90 9.61 2.40
N ALA A 191 1.02 10.65 3.24
CA ALA A 191 0.90 10.51 4.68
C ALA A 191 -0.45 9.86 5.06
N GLY A 192 -0.40 8.83 5.91
CA GLY A 192 -1.57 8.04 6.30
C GLY A 192 -1.95 6.92 5.33
N GLN A 193 -1.32 6.84 4.16
CA GLN A 193 -1.49 5.70 3.26
C GLN A 193 -0.99 4.43 3.94
N ARG A 194 -1.76 3.35 3.88
CA ARG A 194 -1.36 2.03 4.39
C ARG A 194 -0.23 1.50 3.51
N ILE A 195 0.87 1.13 4.14
CA ILE A 195 2.06 0.61 3.47
C ILE A 195 2.41 -0.81 3.90
N GLY A 196 1.79 -1.32 4.97
CA GLY A 196 2.03 -2.67 5.44
C GLY A 196 1.12 -3.05 6.60
N LYS A 197 1.48 -4.15 7.25
CA LYS A 197 0.83 -4.65 8.46
C LYS A 197 1.88 -5.04 9.49
N VAL A 198 1.60 -4.75 10.76
CA VAL A 198 2.39 -5.19 11.90
C VAL A 198 2.57 -6.71 11.83
N GLY A 199 3.75 -7.18 12.19
CA GLY A 199 4.06 -8.60 12.22
C GLY A 199 4.97 -8.96 13.36
N GLN A 200 5.71 -10.05 13.13
CA GLN A 200 6.67 -10.63 14.06
C GLN A 200 7.84 -11.27 13.30
N SER A 201 8.18 -10.72 12.12
CA SER A 201 9.28 -11.25 11.30
C SER A 201 10.62 -10.71 11.79
N GLY A 202 11.70 -11.48 11.60
CA GLY A 202 13.04 -11.06 12.01
C GLY A 202 13.33 -11.44 13.46
N ASN A 203 14.16 -10.65 14.14
CA ASN A 203 14.57 -10.90 15.52
C ASN A 203 13.68 -10.13 16.50
N VAL A 204 12.59 -10.74 16.95
CA VAL A 204 11.59 -10.12 17.83
C VAL A 204 11.19 -11.05 18.97
N THR A 205 10.71 -10.47 20.07
CA THR A 205 10.15 -11.20 21.22
C THR A 205 8.63 -11.35 21.16
N GLY A 206 7.97 -10.55 20.33
CA GLY A 206 6.52 -10.58 20.13
C GLY A 206 6.07 -9.59 19.05
N PRO A 207 4.77 -9.56 18.72
CA PRO A 207 4.24 -8.69 17.66
C PRO A 207 4.36 -7.19 17.97
N HIS A 208 5.05 -6.46 17.10
CA HIS A 208 5.17 -4.99 17.17
C HIS A 208 5.63 -4.43 15.82
N LEU A 209 5.45 -3.12 15.62
CA LEU A 209 6.21 -2.37 14.62
C LEU A 209 7.44 -1.79 15.32
N HIS A 210 8.64 -2.07 14.78
CA HIS A 210 9.83 -1.28 15.07
C HIS A 210 9.96 -0.16 14.03
N PHE A 211 9.98 1.08 14.49
CA PHE A 211 9.96 2.27 13.64
C PHE A 211 11.20 3.14 13.85
N GLU A 212 12.00 3.29 12.80
CA GLU A 212 13.21 4.12 12.84
C GLU A 212 13.05 5.40 12.03
N ASP A 213 13.84 6.38 12.43
CA ASP A 213 13.93 7.68 11.80
C ASP A 213 15.40 8.02 11.58
N HIS A 214 15.75 8.18 10.31
CA HIS A 214 17.10 8.45 9.87
C HIS A 214 17.23 9.93 9.47
N PRO A 215 18.36 10.58 9.76
CA PRO A 215 18.61 11.97 9.38
C PRO A 215 18.60 12.13 7.85
N ALA A 216 18.49 13.37 7.40
CA ALA A 216 18.49 13.65 5.97
C ALA A 216 19.84 13.26 5.33
N GLY A 217 19.76 12.63 4.16
CA GLY A 217 20.92 12.11 3.45
C GLY A 217 20.78 10.61 3.14
N PRO A 218 21.87 9.96 2.67
CA PRO A 218 21.87 8.53 2.41
C PRO A 218 21.53 7.73 3.67
N PHE A 219 20.76 6.66 3.51
CA PHE A 219 20.51 5.72 4.60
C PHE A 219 21.82 5.11 5.09
N VAL A 220 22.03 5.16 6.41
CA VAL A 220 23.17 4.52 7.08
C VAL A 220 22.63 3.71 8.25
N TYR A 221 22.91 2.41 8.24
CA TYR A 221 22.47 1.50 9.29
C TYR A 221 22.89 2.01 10.69
N ALA A 222 21.97 1.92 11.66
CA ALA A 222 22.16 2.38 13.05
C ALA A 222 22.48 3.88 13.23
N HIS A 223 22.44 4.69 12.17
CA HIS A 223 22.55 6.14 12.27
C HIS A 223 21.16 6.75 12.45
N CYS A 224 20.56 6.47 13.59
CA CYS A 224 19.17 6.80 13.87
C CYS A 224 19.07 7.98 14.83
N ARG A 225 17.94 8.67 14.79
CA ARG A 225 17.57 9.70 15.76
C ARG A 225 16.27 9.31 16.43
N LYS A 226 15.98 9.99 17.55
CA LYS A 226 14.67 9.89 18.19
C LYS A 226 13.57 10.16 17.15
N PRO A 227 12.64 9.21 16.92
CA PRO A 227 11.61 9.37 15.91
C PRO A 227 10.81 10.67 16.06
N SER A 228 10.74 11.42 14.95
CA SER A 228 10.03 12.69 14.81
C SER A 228 9.75 12.98 13.34
N TRP A 229 8.50 13.24 12.97
CA TRP A 229 8.11 13.41 11.58
C TRP A 229 7.05 14.48 11.40
#